data_AF-A0A9P5MVU9-F1
#
_entry.id   AF-A0A9P5MVU9-F1
#
_cell.length_a   1.000
_cell.length_b   1.000
_cell.length_c   1.000
_cell.angle_alpha   90.00
_cell.angle_beta   90.00
_cell.angle_gamma   90.00
#
_symmetry.space_group_name_H-M   'P 1'
#
loop_
_entity.id
_entity.type
_entity.pdbx_description
1 polymer ?
#
loop_
_entity_poly.entity_id
_entity_poly.type
_entity_poly.pdbx_seq_one_letter_code
_entity_poly.pdbx_strand_id
1 'polypeptide(L)'
;MSRSRLDSNRGDPSALRSTHDSDYLSEDYISYTFGPRIAEAYVTNLFSVDVASIQTICQNDTFYVLNPPSYYCPPALSIHGQDAWLLDYAVRTGGSVVPQQLWSPQGQGDRRRYMDQAQLRLPVFFVNTNGSLGVPVMNAAAGNMQLHGVTLPRQLADKIAIKIRIGWPGYAPSENQVQLRDQTPARNLVSFERFVKHVGSRIRQFLLDCERVPVKGPTSNWIVGHGNITFDEVMLIGLAHVSEGSWMPILQLMRRVLQ
;
A
#
# COMPACT_ATOMS: atom_id res chain seq x y z
N MET A 1 -31.88 58.99 21.56
CA MET A 1 -30.47 58.59 21.38
C MET A 1 -30.34 57.12 21.77
N SER A 2 -29.41 56.40 21.14
CA SER A 2 -29.00 55.00 21.37
C SER A 2 -29.77 53.90 20.62
N ARG A 3 -29.32 53.70 19.37
CA ARG A 3 -29.28 52.41 18.65
C ARG A 3 -27.89 51.77 18.86
N SER A 4 -27.77 50.50 18.46
CA SER A 4 -26.54 49.72 18.17
C SER A 4 -25.90 49.01 19.38
N ARG A 5 -25.44 47.76 19.33
CA ARG A 5 -25.20 46.78 18.25
C ARG A 5 -25.14 45.38 18.90
N LEU A 6 -25.78 44.39 18.31
CA LEU A 6 -25.53 42.97 18.55
C LEU A 6 -24.51 42.52 17.49
N ASP A 7 -23.27 42.28 17.89
CA ASP A 7 -22.26 41.68 17.03
C ASP A 7 -22.48 40.16 16.98
N SER A 8 -23.13 39.74 15.89
CA SER A 8 -23.17 38.34 15.46
C SER A 8 -21.82 37.96 14.86
N ASN A 9 -21.02 37.23 15.64
CA ASN A 9 -19.81 36.58 15.18
C ASN A 9 -20.20 35.38 14.29
N ARG A 10 -20.45 35.64 13.00
CA ARG A 10 -20.58 34.59 11.98
C ARG A 10 -19.17 34.05 11.70
N GLY A 11 -18.89 32.86 12.23
CA GLY A 11 -17.75 32.07 11.78
C GLY A 11 -17.86 31.84 10.28
N ASP A 12 -16.86 32.31 9.56
CA ASP A 12 -16.73 32.17 8.12
C ASP A 12 -16.51 30.69 7.76
N PRO A 13 -17.42 30.04 7.00
CA PRO A 13 -17.23 28.66 6.54
C PRO A 13 -16.18 28.54 5.41
N SER A 14 -15.61 29.65 4.93
CA SER A 14 -14.82 29.68 3.70
C SER A 14 -13.30 29.78 3.88
N ALA A 15 -12.78 29.51 5.09
CA ALA A 15 -11.35 29.30 5.29
C ALA A 15 -10.95 27.81 5.12
N LEU A 16 -11.39 27.18 4.03
CA LEU A 16 -10.69 26.02 3.50
C LEU A 16 -9.36 26.54 2.98
N ARG A 17 -8.35 26.53 3.85
CA ARG A 17 -6.97 26.55 3.37
C ARG A 17 -6.88 25.41 2.38
N SER A 18 -6.66 25.76 1.10
CA SER A 18 -5.92 24.92 0.16
C SER A 18 -4.61 24.57 0.88
N THR A 19 -4.67 23.51 1.67
CA THR A 19 -3.50 22.87 2.23
C THR A 19 -2.80 22.31 1.01
N HIS A 20 -1.62 22.87 0.71
CA HIS A 20 -0.63 22.45 -0.29
C HIS A 20 -1.13 21.44 -1.33
N ASP A 21 -0.96 21.76 -2.62
CA ASP A 21 -0.86 20.75 -3.69
C ASP A 21 0.19 19.70 -3.28
N SER A 22 -0.20 18.77 -2.43
CA SER A 22 0.58 17.62 -2.02
C SER A 22 0.42 16.69 -3.19
N ASP A 23 1.47 16.66 -4.01
CA ASP A 23 1.55 15.77 -5.14
C ASP A 23 1.65 14.35 -4.59
N TYR A 24 0.51 13.67 -4.56
CA TYR A 24 0.40 12.28 -4.14
C TYR A 24 1.43 11.41 -4.88
N LEU A 25 1.83 11.76 -6.11
CA LEU A 25 2.86 11.03 -6.87
C LEU A 25 4.31 11.27 -6.40
N SER A 26 4.52 12.02 -5.31
CA SER A 26 5.85 12.35 -4.79
C SER A 26 6.00 12.11 -3.28
N GLU A 27 4.91 12.17 -2.52
CA GLU A 27 4.94 12.13 -1.05
C GLU A 27 4.28 10.86 -0.45
N ASP A 28 3.78 9.95 -1.29
CA ASP A 28 3.04 8.76 -0.86
C ASP A 28 3.84 7.45 -0.90
N TYR A 29 3.37 6.41 -0.23
CA TYR A 29 4.11 5.15 -0.14
C TYR A 29 4.29 4.48 -1.50
N ILE A 30 3.33 4.56 -2.42
CA ILE A 30 3.39 3.97 -3.76
C ILE A 30 4.51 4.62 -4.57
N SER A 31 4.64 5.95 -4.49
CA SER A 31 5.66 6.74 -5.18
C SER A 31 7.04 6.49 -4.63
N TYR A 32 7.20 6.37 -3.31
CA TYR A 32 8.47 5.96 -2.73
C TYR A 32 8.80 4.48 -3.00
N THR A 33 7.79 3.62 -3.14
CA THR A 33 7.99 2.19 -3.43
C THR A 33 8.41 1.98 -4.88
N PHE A 34 7.74 2.59 -5.86
CA PHE A 34 8.00 2.30 -7.28
C PHE A 34 8.76 3.40 -8.03
N GLY A 35 8.90 4.58 -7.42
CA GLY A 35 9.38 5.80 -8.06
C GLY A 35 8.23 6.58 -8.74
N PRO A 36 8.28 7.93 -8.78
CA PRO A 36 7.17 8.77 -9.24
C PRO A 36 6.61 8.38 -10.63
N ARG A 37 7.49 8.16 -11.62
CA ARG A 37 7.07 7.79 -12.98
C ARG A 37 6.35 6.44 -13.05
N ILE A 38 6.76 5.48 -12.23
CA ILE A 38 6.14 4.15 -12.22
C ILE A 38 4.86 4.19 -11.39
N ALA A 39 4.81 4.99 -10.32
CA ALA A 39 3.59 5.24 -9.55
C ALA A 39 2.51 5.93 -10.41
N GLU A 40 2.87 6.90 -11.24
CA GLU A 40 1.96 7.53 -12.21
C GLU A 40 1.36 6.51 -13.18
N ALA A 41 2.21 5.64 -13.77
CA ALA A 41 1.76 4.56 -14.64
C ALA A 41 0.89 3.53 -13.88
N TYR A 42 1.24 3.23 -12.63
CA TYR A 42 0.47 2.35 -11.75
C TYR A 42 -0.94 2.91 -11.51
N VAL A 43 -1.05 4.19 -11.14
CA VAL A 43 -2.33 4.88 -10.89
C VAL A 43 -3.16 4.98 -12.18
N THR A 44 -2.52 5.27 -13.31
CA THR A 44 -3.16 5.27 -14.63
C THR A 44 -3.78 3.90 -14.95
N ASN A 45 -3.03 2.81 -14.73
CA ASN A 45 -3.54 1.45 -14.92
C ASN A 45 -4.61 1.09 -13.89
N LEU A 46 -4.48 1.58 -12.66
CA LEU A 46 -5.44 1.36 -11.58
C LEU A 46 -6.81 1.89 -11.95
N PHE A 47 -6.90 3.14 -12.40
CA PHE A 47 -8.18 3.75 -12.72
C PHE A 47 -8.57 3.65 -14.19
N SER A 48 -7.68 3.19 -15.06
CA SER A 48 -7.88 3.16 -16.51
C SER A 48 -8.23 4.55 -17.08
N VAL A 49 -7.67 5.60 -16.48
CA VAL A 49 -7.83 7.00 -16.89
C VAL A 49 -6.49 7.73 -16.78
N ASP A 50 -6.38 8.86 -17.48
CA ASP A 50 -5.24 9.76 -17.32
C ASP A 50 -5.14 10.27 -15.88
N VAL A 51 -3.94 10.23 -15.31
CA VAL A 51 -3.67 10.67 -13.94
C VAL A 51 -4.09 12.13 -13.69
N ALA A 52 -4.01 12.99 -14.71
CA ALA A 52 -4.43 14.39 -14.65
C ALA A 52 -5.96 14.57 -14.54
N SER A 53 -6.73 13.52 -14.83
CA SER A 53 -8.19 13.53 -14.68
C SER A 53 -8.66 13.06 -13.29
N ILE A 54 -7.75 12.56 -12.46
CA ILE A 54 -8.06 12.04 -11.13
C ILE A 54 -8.13 13.21 -10.15
N GLN A 55 -9.27 13.33 -9.47
CA GLN A 55 -9.46 14.28 -8.38
C GLN A 55 -9.05 13.62 -7.07
N THR A 56 -8.01 14.17 -6.45
CA THR A 56 -7.53 13.71 -5.15
C THR A 56 -7.77 14.75 -4.06
N ILE A 57 -7.88 14.28 -2.83
CA ILE A 57 -7.84 15.11 -1.63
C ILE A 57 -6.96 14.44 -0.58
N CYS A 58 -6.14 15.24 0.10
CA CYS A 58 -5.35 14.80 1.24
C CYS A 58 -6.03 15.24 2.55
N GLN A 59 -6.32 14.29 3.44
CA GLN A 59 -6.83 14.58 4.77
C GLN A 59 -6.15 13.67 5.79
N ASN A 60 -5.56 14.25 6.84
CA ASN A 60 -4.86 13.52 7.90
C ASN A 60 -3.85 12.50 7.36
N ASP A 61 -2.93 12.96 6.50
CA ASP A 61 -1.88 12.13 5.86
C ASP A 61 -2.45 10.98 5.02
N THR A 62 -3.69 11.10 4.55
CA THR A 62 -4.38 10.08 3.77
C THR A 62 -4.85 10.68 2.46
N PHE A 63 -4.45 10.06 1.36
CA PHE A 63 -4.85 10.46 0.01
C PHE A 63 -6.09 9.67 -0.41
N TYR A 64 -7.12 10.41 -0.79
CA TYR A 64 -8.36 9.86 -1.32
C TYR A 64 -8.57 10.26 -2.77
N VAL A 65 -9.22 9.40 -3.54
CA VAL A 65 -9.74 9.70 -4.88
C VAL A 65 -11.24 9.95 -4.78
N LEU A 66 -11.73 11.01 -5.42
CA LEU A 66 -13.13 11.46 -5.37
C LEU A 66 -13.96 11.06 -6.60
N ASN A 67 -13.29 10.67 -7.68
CA ASN A 67 -13.93 10.32 -8.94
C ASN A 67 -13.41 8.99 -9.55
N PRO A 68 -13.27 7.89 -8.78
CA PRO A 68 -12.82 6.66 -9.37
C PRO A 68 -13.90 6.05 -10.28
N PRO A 69 -13.50 5.12 -11.17
CA PRO A 69 -14.43 4.37 -11.99
C PRO A 69 -15.49 3.63 -11.17
N SER A 70 -16.70 3.49 -11.73
CA SER A 70 -17.89 2.96 -11.07
C SER A 70 -17.82 1.49 -10.61
N TYR A 71 -16.79 0.74 -11.00
CA TYR A 71 -16.64 -0.68 -10.67
C TYR A 71 -15.85 -0.94 -9.37
N TYR A 72 -15.40 0.10 -8.68
CA TYR A 72 -14.79 -0.05 -7.36
C TYR A 72 -15.84 -0.31 -6.27
N CYS A 73 -15.52 -1.25 -5.37
CA CYS A 73 -16.32 -1.54 -4.17
C CYS A 73 -16.49 -0.30 -3.29
N PRO A 74 -17.51 -0.28 -2.40
CA PRO A 74 -18.12 0.97 -1.92
C PRO A 74 -17.09 1.93 -1.31
N PRO A 75 -17.36 3.24 -1.40
CA PRO A 75 -16.45 4.27 -0.92
C PRO A 75 -16.05 4.02 0.53
N ALA A 76 -14.79 4.31 0.84
CA ALA A 76 -14.26 4.16 2.18
C ALA A 76 -15.01 5.06 3.18
N LEU A 77 -15.42 6.25 2.71
CA LEU A 77 -16.17 7.25 3.45
C LEU A 77 -16.71 8.32 2.48
N SER A 78 -17.52 9.25 3.00
CA SER A 78 -17.94 10.44 2.27
C SER A 78 -17.22 11.68 2.82
N ILE A 79 -16.52 12.42 1.95
CA ILE A 79 -15.86 13.69 2.26
C ILE A 79 -16.67 14.80 1.61
N HIS A 80 -17.20 15.73 2.41
CA HIS A 80 -18.00 16.85 1.91
C HIS A 80 -19.18 16.44 1.00
N GLY A 81 -19.78 15.27 1.25
CA GLY A 81 -20.89 14.75 0.45
C GLY A 81 -20.45 14.08 -0.87
N GLN A 82 -19.15 13.95 -1.11
CA GLN A 82 -18.59 13.18 -2.21
C GLN A 82 -18.04 11.84 -1.70
N ASP A 83 -18.28 10.79 -2.47
CA ASP A 83 -17.71 9.48 -2.19
C ASP A 83 -16.19 9.51 -2.35
N ALA A 84 -15.47 8.91 -1.40
CA ALA A 84 -14.02 8.96 -1.35
C ALA A 84 -13.43 7.56 -1.16
N TRP A 85 -12.38 7.25 -1.92
CA TRP A 85 -11.70 5.97 -1.90
C TRP A 85 -10.25 6.15 -1.48
N LEU A 86 -9.81 5.36 -0.50
CA LEU A 86 -8.43 5.36 -0.03
C LEU A 86 -7.49 4.94 -1.18
N LEU A 87 -6.61 5.84 -1.59
CA LEU A 87 -5.56 5.57 -2.57
C LEU A 87 -4.25 5.23 -1.88
N ASP A 88 -3.79 6.11 -0.99
CA ASP A 88 -2.51 5.97 -0.30
C ASP A 88 -2.48 6.76 1.02
N TYR A 89 -1.37 6.67 1.73
CA TYR A 89 -0.99 7.51 2.86
C TYR A 89 0.27 8.30 2.53
N ALA A 90 0.37 9.51 3.07
CA ALA A 90 1.64 10.23 3.08
C ALA A 90 2.67 9.45 3.91
N VAL A 91 3.92 9.44 3.45
CA VAL A 91 4.99 8.74 4.15
C VAL A 91 5.25 9.41 5.50
N ARG A 92 4.95 8.69 6.58
CA ARG A 92 5.16 9.19 7.94
C ARG A 92 6.65 9.22 8.28
N THR A 93 7.05 10.24 9.04
CA THR A 93 8.41 10.35 9.55
C THR A 93 8.77 9.15 10.44
N GLY A 94 9.82 8.41 10.12
CA GLY A 94 10.29 7.30 10.98
C GLY A 94 11.36 6.43 10.34
N GLY A 95 11.29 6.22 9.03
CA GLY A 95 12.35 5.53 8.30
C GLY A 95 12.10 5.49 6.80
N SER A 96 13.02 4.84 6.08
CA SER A 96 13.00 4.85 4.61
C SER A 96 12.06 3.80 4.06
N VAL A 97 11.17 4.18 3.15
CA VAL A 97 10.38 3.23 2.34
C VAL A 97 11.34 2.45 1.45
N VAL A 98 11.16 1.14 1.39
CA VAL A 98 12.00 0.25 0.59
C VAL A 98 11.58 0.39 -0.89
N PRO A 99 12.44 0.93 -1.77
CA PRO A 99 12.13 0.98 -3.19
C PRO A 99 12.10 -0.44 -3.72
N GLN A 100 11.19 -0.72 -4.65
CA GLN A 100 11.01 -2.01 -5.25
C GLN A 100 10.85 -1.90 -6.75
N GLN A 101 11.47 -2.86 -7.45
CA GLN A 101 11.26 -3.01 -8.88
C GLN A 101 9.83 -3.55 -9.12
N LEU A 102 8.96 -2.73 -9.72
CA LEU A 102 7.62 -3.15 -10.12
C LEU A 102 7.72 -4.40 -10.99
N TRP A 103 6.98 -5.44 -10.63
CA TRP A 103 6.95 -6.67 -11.41
C TRP A 103 6.34 -6.43 -12.78
N SER A 104 6.99 -6.98 -13.81
CA SER A 104 6.43 -7.06 -15.15
C SER A 104 6.56 -8.49 -15.70
N PRO A 105 5.54 -8.98 -16.43
CA PRO A 105 5.62 -10.25 -17.13
C PRO A 105 6.68 -10.19 -18.22
N GLN A 106 7.47 -11.25 -18.34
CA GLN A 106 8.61 -11.32 -19.27
C GLN A 106 8.17 -11.57 -20.73
N GLY A 107 6.97 -12.13 -20.95
CA GLY A 107 6.44 -12.44 -22.28
C GLY A 107 5.34 -11.48 -22.76
N GLN A 108 5.27 -11.20 -24.07
CA GLN A 108 4.23 -10.31 -24.65
C GLN A 108 2.79 -10.84 -24.45
N GLY A 109 2.57 -12.15 -24.53
CA GLY A 109 1.25 -12.76 -24.29
C GLY A 109 0.82 -12.64 -22.83
N ASP A 110 1.76 -12.74 -21.90
CA ASP A 110 1.54 -12.53 -20.47
C ASP A 110 1.31 -11.05 -20.16
N ARG A 111 1.98 -10.13 -20.87
CA ARG A 111 1.75 -8.68 -20.72
C ARG A 111 0.32 -8.27 -21.01
N ARG A 112 -0.26 -8.75 -22.11
CA ARG A 112 -1.67 -8.46 -22.42
C ARG A 112 -2.63 -8.97 -21.35
N ARG A 113 -2.42 -10.19 -20.86
CA ARG A 113 -3.31 -10.81 -19.86
C ARG A 113 -3.17 -10.19 -18.48
N TYR A 114 -1.95 -9.92 -18.04
CA TYR A 114 -1.67 -9.53 -16.65
C TYR A 114 -1.52 -8.02 -16.45
N MET A 115 -1.32 -7.22 -17.51
CA MET A 115 -1.22 -5.76 -17.42
C MET A 115 -2.33 -5.08 -18.22
N ASP A 116 -2.40 -5.31 -19.54
CA ASP A 116 -3.27 -4.49 -20.41
C ASP A 116 -4.77 -4.76 -20.19
N GLN A 117 -5.13 -5.97 -19.78
CA GLN A 117 -6.52 -6.38 -19.49
C GLN A 117 -6.80 -6.53 -17.99
N ALA A 118 -5.80 -6.33 -17.14
CA ALA A 118 -5.95 -6.54 -15.72
C ALA A 118 -6.69 -5.36 -15.08
N GLN A 119 -7.83 -5.65 -14.46
CA GLN A 119 -8.47 -4.71 -13.56
C GLN A 119 -7.72 -4.70 -12.24
N LEU A 120 -6.82 -3.74 -12.08
CA LEU A 120 -6.13 -3.54 -10.81
C LEU A 120 -7.14 -3.15 -9.72
N ARG A 121 -6.68 -3.26 -8.48
CA ARG A 121 -7.51 -3.10 -7.28
C ARG A 121 -6.80 -2.11 -6.37
N LEU A 122 -7.58 -1.31 -5.62
CA LEU A 122 -7.03 -0.36 -4.66
C LEU A 122 -6.06 -1.08 -3.71
N PRO A 123 -4.97 -0.41 -3.30
CA PRO A 123 -4.05 -0.96 -2.31
C PRO A 123 -4.76 -1.31 -1.01
N VAL A 124 -4.20 -2.28 -0.29
CA VAL A 124 -4.68 -2.70 1.03
C VAL A 124 -3.66 -2.27 2.06
N PHE A 125 -4.01 -1.31 2.91
CA PHE A 125 -3.16 -0.85 4.00
C PHE A 125 -3.49 -1.54 5.32
N PHE A 126 -2.47 -1.82 6.12
CA PHE A 126 -2.63 -2.46 7.42
C PHE A 126 -2.67 -1.40 8.51
N VAL A 127 -3.87 -1.05 8.96
CA VAL A 127 -4.08 -0.07 10.03
C VAL A 127 -4.36 -0.81 11.32
N ASN A 128 -3.59 -0.55 12.37
CA ASN A 128 -3.79 -1.15 13.67
C ASN A 128 -5.00 -0.53 14.38
N THR A 129 -5.56 -1.23 15.37
CA THR A 129 -6.70 -0.75 16.18
C THR A 129 -6.47 0.60 16.86
N ASN A 130 -5.21 0.92 17.16
CA ASN A 130 -4.78 2.22 17.71
C ASN A 130 -4.58 3.34 16.66
N GLY A 131 -4.85 3.07 15.38
CA GLY A 131 -4.68 4.02 14.27
C GLY A 131 -3.26 4.10 13.68
N SER A 132 -2.29 3.30 14.16
CA SER A 132 -0.95 3.27 13.56
C SER A 132 -0.95 2.50 12.24
N LEU A 133 -0.22 3.01 11.26
CA LEU A 133 -0.08 2.38 9.95
C LEU A 133 1.08 1.37 9.95
N GLY A 134 0.83 0.20 9.37
CA GLY A 134 1.79 -0.89 9.19
C GLY A 134 1.96 -1.80 10.41
N VAL A 135 2.55 -2.97 10.17
CA VAL A 135 2.87 -3.98 11.21
C VAL A 135 4.33 -4.39 11.07
N PRO A 136 5.12 -4.46 12.16
CA PRO A 136 6.46 -5.04 12.10
C PRO A 136 6.43 -6.43 11.46
N VAL A 137 7.33 -6.73 10.52
CA VAL A 137 7.38 -8.04 9.83
C VAL A 137 7.53 -9.18 10.83
N MET A 138 8.32 -8.98 11.90
CA MET A 138 8.42 -9.94 13.01
C MET A 138 7.06 -10.24 13.67
N ASN A 139 6.24 -9.21 13.88
CA ASN A 139 4.94 -9.32 14.54
C ASN A 139 3.91 -9.94 13.59
N ALA A 140 3.88 -9.51 12.33
CA ALA A 140 3.04 -10.10 11.30
C ALA A 140 3.34 -11.61 11.18
N ALA A 141 4.61 -12.00 11.04
CA ALA A 141 4.99 -13.41 10.93
C ALA A 141 4.58 -14.25 12.16
N ALA A 142 4.68 -13.68 13.36
CA ALA A 142 4.21 -14.33 14.59
C ALA A 142 2.68 -14.44 14.66
N GLY A 143 1.96 -13.49 14.05
CA GLY A 143 0.52 -13.29 14.22
C GLY A 143 0.18 -12.39 15.40
N ASN A 144 1.14 -11.58 15.86
CA ASN A 144 1.00 -10.69 17.02
C ASN A 144 0.61 -9.28 16.55
N MET A 145 -0.64 -9.11 16.14
CA MET A 145 -1.15 -7.84 15.62
C MET A 145 -2.64 -7.68 15.93
N GLN A 146 -3.11 -6.45 15.92
CA GLN A 146 -4.53 -6.11 16.08
C GLN A 146 -4.89 -5.09 15.01
N LEU A 147 -5.65 -5.53 14.00
CA LEU A 147 -5.93 -4.73 12.81
C LEU A 147 -7.39 -4.24 12.78
N HIS A 148 -7.57 -3.01 12.29
CA HIS A 148 -8.88 -2.54 11.83
C HIS A 148 -9.28 -3.25 10.54
N GLY A 149 -10.58 -3.45 10.34
CA GLY A 149 -11.10 -4.21 9.20
C GLY A 149 -10.99 -5.72 9.45
N VAL A 150 -11.99 -6.29 10.11
CA VAL A 150 -11.98 -7.69 10.57
C VAL A 150 -12.12 -8.70 9.42
N THR A 151 -12.41 -8.24 8.22
CA THR A 151 -12.68 -9.09 7.05
C THR A 151 -11.66 -8.83 5.96
N LEU A 152 -11.23 -9.91 5.30
CA LEU A 152 -10.46 -9.81 4.06
C LEU A 152 -11.16 -8.84 3.11
N PRO A 153 -10.44 -7.87 2.54
CA PRO A 153 -10.98 -7.01 1.49
C PRO A 153 -11.68 -7.86 0.43
N ARG A 154 -12.87 -7.44 -0.01
CA ARG A 154 -13.71 -8.22 -0.93
C ARG A 154 -12.96 -8.60 -2.21
N GLN A 155 -11.98 -7.80 -2.61
CA GLN A 155 -11.09 -8.02 -3.76
C GLN A 155 -10.16 -9.24 -3.62
N LEU A 156 -9.96 -9.73 -2.39
CA LEU A 156 -9.22 -10.94 -2.09
C LEU A 156 -10.17 -12.12 -1.82
N ALA A 157 -11.39 -11.86 -1.36
CA ALA A 157 -12.33 -12.88 -0.92
C ALA A 157 -12.84 -13.82 -2.03
N ASP A 158 -12.77 -13.41 -3.30
CA ASP A 158 -13.18 -14.22 -4.46
C ASP A 158 -12.08 -15.19 -4.93
N LYS A 159 -10.83 -15.02 -4.47
CA LYS A 159 -9.69 -15.82 -4.91
C LYS A 159 -9.40 -16.97 -3.94
N ILE A 160 -8.82 -18.06 -4.48
CA ILE A 160 -8.32 -19.18 -3.67
C ILE A 160 -6.94 -18.86 -3.11
N ALA A 161 -6.11 -18.20 -3.92
CA ALA A 161 -4.76 -17.81 -3.57
C ALA A 161 -4.33 -16.58 -4.36
N ILE A 162 -3.32 -15.88 -3.84
CA ILE A 162 -2.61 -14.80 -4.53
C ILE A 162 -1.11 -15.05 -4.52
N LYS A 163 -0.40 -14.35 -5.39
CA LYS A 163 1.06 -14.30 -5.43
C LYS A 163 1.55 -13.02 -4.74
N ILE A 164 2.43 -13.17 -3.77
CA ILE A 164 3.21 -12.08 -3.17
C ILE A 164 4.54 -12.02 -3.91
N ARG A 165 4.84 -10.85 -4.48
CA ARG A 165 6.07 -10.59 -5.23
C ARG A 165 6.91 -9.57 -4.47
N ILE A 166 8.21 -9.79 -4.38
CA ILE A 166 9.12 -8.85 -3.70
C ILE A 166 10.27 -8.53 -4.66
N GLY A 167 10.45 -7.24 -4.94
CA GLY A 167 11.49 -6.72 -5.84
C GLY A 167 12.55 -5.93 -5.08
N TRP A 168 13.16 -6.51 -4.05
CA TRP A 168 14.10 -5.81 -3.16
C TRP A 168 15.38 -5.38 -3.90
N PRO A 169 15.91 -4.16 -3.69
CA PRO A 169 17.07 -3.66 -4.42
C PRO A 169 18.31 -4.53 -4.21
N GLY A 170 18.94 -4.94 -5.31
CA GLY A 170 20.19 -5.73 -5.26
C GLY A 170 20.01 -7.24 -5.08
N TYR A 171 18.78 -7.73 -4.94
CA TYR A 171 18.46 -9.15 -4.84
C TYR A 171 17.59 -9.61 -6.01
N ALA A 172 17.58 -10.93 -6.24
CA ALA A 172 16.69 -11.51 -7.24
C ALA A 172 15.23 -11.35 -6.82
N PRO A 173 14.31 -11.00 -7.74
CA PRO A 173 12.89 -10.94 -7.43
C PRO A 173 12.38 -12.28 -6.89
N SER A 174 11.55 -12.25 -5.86
CA SER A 174 10.91 -13.46 -5.32
C SER A 174 9.41 -13.47 -5.60
N GLU A 175 8.86 -14.69 -5.70
CA GLU A 175 7.43 -14.94 -5.86
C GLU A 175 7.02 -16.04 -4.88
N ASN A 176 5.99 -15.79 -4.08
CA ASN A 176 5.46 -16.74 -3.13
C ASN A 176 3.93 -16.77 -3.17
N GLN A 177 3.33 -17.95 -3.17
CA GLN A 177 1.88 -18.08 -3.10
C GLN A 177 1.38 -18.03 -1.64
N VAL A 178 0.28 -17.29 -1.43
CA VAL A 178 -0.47 -17.20 -0.18
C VAL A 178 -1.89 -17.72 -0.43
N GLN A 179 -2.30 -18.70 0.36
CA GLN A 179 -3.66 -19.25 0.33
C GLN A 179 -4.61 -18.32 1.08
N LEU A 180 -5.78 -18.08 0.50
CA LEU A 180 -6.84 -17.25 1.06
C LEU A 180 -7.97 -18.10 1.67
N ARG A 181 -7.91 -19.41 1.48
CA ARG A 181 -8.83 -20.38 2.06
C ARG A 181 -8.09 -21.33 2.99
N ASP A 182 -8.74 -21.69 4.08
CA ASP A 182 -8.21 -22.69 4.99
C ASP A 182 -8.25 -24.11 4.40
N GLN A 183 -7.68 -25.06 5.13
CA GLN A 183 -7.63 -26.47 4.73
C GLN A 183 -8.82 -27.28 5.27
N THR A 184 -9.84 -26.63 5.84
CA THR A 184 -11.04 -27.32 6.29
C THR A 184 -11.81 -27.86 5.08
N PRO A 185 -12.66 -28.89 5.24
CA PRO A 185 -13.51 -29.37 4.15
C PRO A 185 -14.38 -28.27 3.54
N ALA A 186 -14.82 -27.29 4.34
CA ALA A 186 -15.62 -26.15 3.89
C ALA A 186 -14.81 -25.08 3.12
N ARG A 187 -13.47 -25.13 3.17
CA ARG A 187 -12.56 -24.17 2.51
C ARG A 187 -12.93 -22.72 2.81
N ASN A 188 -13.13 -22.42 4.10
CA ASN A 188 -13.52 -21.09 4.55
C ASN A 188 -12.42 -20.08 4.24
N LEU A 189 -12.82 -18.82 4.03
CA LEU A 189 -11.85 -17.73 3.88
C LEU A 189 -11.05 -17.58 5.18
N VAL A 190 -9.75 -17.38 5.05
CA VAL A 190 -8.90 -17.08 6.20
C VAL A 190 -9.26 -15.72 6.79
N SER A 191 -9.08 -15.54 8.10
CA SER A 191 -9.24 -14.21 8.70
C SER A 191 -8.23 -13.22 8.12
N PHE A 192 -8.53 -11.91 8.21
CA PHE A 192 -7.63 -10.88 7.74
C PHE A 192 -6.25 -10.96 8.44
N GLU A 193 -6.25 -11.18 9.75
CA GLU A 193 -5.00 -11.38 10.52
C GLU A 193 -4.24 -12.63 10.06
N ARG A 194 -4.93 -13.74 9.77
CA ARG A 194 -4.26 -14.94 9.25
C ARG A 194 -3.65 -14.70 7.87
N PHE A 195 -4.33 -13.92 7.03
CA PHE A 195 -3.79 -13.48 5.74
C PHE A 195 -2.52 -12.64 5.94
N VAL A 196 -2.56 -11.59 6.76
CA VAL A 196 -1.38 -10.74 7.04
C VAL A 196 -0.26 -11.56 7.65
N LYS A 197 -0.57 -12.56 8.48
CA LYS A 197 0.43 -13.48 9.04
C LYS A 197 1.14 -14.28 7.95
N HIS A 198 0.39 -14.81 6.98
CA HIS A 198 0.96 -15.52 5.86
C HIS A 198 1.87 -14.62 5.01
N VAL A 199 1.45 -13.38 4.73
CA VAL A 199 2.26 -12.39 4.02
C VAL A 199 3.54 -12.07 4.79
N GLY A 200 3.43 -11.73 6.09
CA GLY A 200 4.57 -11.45 6.96
C GLY A 200 5.57 -12.61 7.04
N SER A 201 5.06 -13.85 7.06
CA SER A 201 5.89 -15.06 7.06
C SER A 201 6.69 -15.20 5.74
N ARG A 202 6.08 -14.85 4.59
CA ARG A 202 6.79 -14.87 3.29
C ARG A 202 7.87 -13.80 3.22
N ILE A 203 7.59 -12.59 3.71
CA ILE A 203 8.58 -11.50 3.75
C ILE A 203 9.74 -11.85 4.68
N ARG A 204 9.44 -12.38 5.88
CA ARG A 204 10.47 -12.84 6.81
C ARG A 204 11.37 -13.90 6.17
N GLN A 205 10.77 -14.91 5.52
CA GLN A 205 11.54 -15.95 4.85
C GLN A 205 12.42 -15.37 3.74
N PHE A 206 11.88 -14.48 2.91
CA PHE A 206 12.63 -13.80 1.86
C PHE A 206 13.86 -13.06 2.41
N LEU A 207 13.71 -12.31 3.51
CA LEU A 207 14.82 -11.58 4.13
C LEU A 207 15.89 -12.53 4.70
N LEU A 208 15.47 -13.62 5.34
CA LEU A 208 16.40 -14.66 5.82
C LEU A 208 17.15 -15.36 4.68
N ASP A 209 16.52 -15.53 3.52
CA ASP A 209 17.16 -16.10 2.34
C ASP A 209 18.16 -15.10 1.74
N CYS A 210 17.81 -13.81 1.71
CA CYS A 210 18.68 -12.73 1.22
C CYS A 210 19.96 -12.55 2.06
N GLU A 211 19.90 -12.77 3.37
CA GLU A 211 21.09 -12.73 4.25
C GLU A 211 22.20 -13.71 3.82
N ARG A 212 21.84 -14.78 3.09
CA ARG A 212 22.78 -15.81 2.60
C ARG A 212 23.30 -15.51 1.20
N VAL A 213 22.82 -14.46 0.55
CA VAL A 213 23.09 -14.15 -0.86
C VAL A 213 23.86 -12.83 -0.95
N PRO A 214 24.99 -12.78 -1.68
CA PRO A 214 25.69 -11.54 -1.90
C PRO A 214 24.85 -10.58 -2.76
N VAL A 215 24.83 -9.31 -2.36
CA VAL A 215 24.14 -8.22 -3.08
C VAL A 215 24.77 -8.03 -4.46
N LYS A 216 23.93 -7.86 -5.48
CA LYS A 216 24.37 -7.55 -6.85
C LYS A 216 24.30 -6.04 -7.10
N GLY A 217 25.40 -5.46 -7.56
CA GLY A 217 25.46 -4.07 -8.03
C GLY A 217 25.66 -3.03 -6.91
N PRO A 218 25.65 -1.73 -7.26
CA PRO A 218 26.01 -0.62 -6.36
C PRO A 218 24.94 -0.27 -5.32
N THR A 219 24.13 -1.22 -4.86
CA THR A 219 23.02 -0.99 -3.92
C THR A 219 23.52 -0.95 -2.47
N SER A 220 24.39 0.01 -2.15
CA SER A 220 25.12 0.04 -0.87
C SER A 220 24.24 0.14 0.37
N ASN A 221 23.01 0.60 0.21
CA ASN A 221 22.18 1.03 1.32
C ASN A 221 21.02 0.05 1.63
N TRP A 222 20.73 -0.90 0.73
CA TRP A 222 19.61 -1.85 0.86
C TRP A 222 20.07 -3.28 1.12
N ILE A 223 21.21 -3.43 1.81
CA ILE A 223 21.82 -4.73 2.11
C ILE A 223 21.03 -5.41 3.24
N VAL A 224 20.61 -6.65 3.01
CA VAL A 224 19.94 -7.50 4.02
C VAL A 224 20.97 -8.39 4.70
N GLY A 225 20.90 -8.47 6.03
CA GLY A 225 21.72 -9.34 6.87
C GLY A 225 22.29 -8.64 8.08
N HIS A 226 22.99 -9.41 8.92
CA HIS A 226 23.61 -8.90 10.15
C HIS A 226 24.46 -7.63 9.93
N GLY A 227 24.30 -6.65 10.82
CA GLY A 227 24.96 -5.33 10.73
C GLY A 227 24.37 -4.39 9.67
N ASN A 228 23.45 -4.87 8.83
CA ASN A 228 22.73 -4.09 7.82
C ASN A 228 21.23 -4.12 8.14
N ILE A 229 20.36 -4.42 7.16
CA ILE A 229 18.91 -4.48 7.37
C ILE A 229 18.51 -5.90 7.78
N THR A 230 17.84 -6.03 8.91
CA THR A 230 17.28 -7.30 9.39
C THR A 230 15.75 -7.26 9.41
N PHE A 231 15.10 -8.43 9.46
CA PHE A 231 13.64 -8.50 9.35
C PHE A 231 12.88 -7.86 10.53
N ASP A 232 13.53 -7.68 11.68
CA ASP A 232 13.00 -6.97 12.85
C ASP A 232 12.95 -5.46 12.63
N GLU A 233 13.72 -4.92 11.68
CA GLU A 233 13.72 -3.50 11.32
C GLU A 233 12.73 -3.15 10.20
N VAL A 234 11.99 -4.14 9.66
CA VAL A 234 11.09 -3.94 8.51
C VAL A 234 9.63 -3.89 8.98
N MET A 235 8.92 -2.87 8.53
CA MET A 235 7.48 -2.68 8.65
C MET A 235 6.79 -3.10 7.35
N LEU A 236 5.72 -3.88 7.47
CA LEU A 236 4.78 -4.19 6.40
C LEU A 236 3.63 -3.17 6.45
N ILE A 237 3.64 -2.21 5.53
CA ILE A 237 2.69 -1.08 5.49
C ILE A 237 1.37 -1.47 4.84
N GLY A 238 1.44 -2.22 3.74
CA GLY A 238 0.30 -2.61 2.95
C GLY A 238 0.67 -3.52 1.79
N LEU A 239 -0.23 -3.67 0.84
CA LEU A 239 -0.06 -4.42 -0.40
C LEU A 239 -0.63 -3.62 -1.58
N ALA A 240 0.14 -3.48 -2.65
CA ALA A 240 -0.31 -2.94 -3.93
C ALA A 240 -0.66 -4.08 -4.89
N HIS A 241 -1.83 -4.03 -5.55
CA HIS A 241 -2.21 -4.99 -6.58
C HIS A 241 -1.55 -4.61 -7.90
N VAL A 242 -0.55 -5.36 -8.36
CA VAL A 242 0.30 -4.97 -9.49
C VAL A 242 -0.05 -5.69 -10.80
N SER A 243 -0.79 -6.78 -10.71
CA SER A 243 -1.28 -7.56 -11.85
C SER A 243 -2.38 -8.50 -11.38
N GLU A 244 -3.15 -9.10 -12.29
CA GLU A 244 -4.13 -10.13 -11.88
C GLU A 244 -3.47 -11.23 -11.02
N GLY A 245 -3.97 -11.36 -9.79
CA GLY A 245 -3.50 -12.37 -8.83
C GLY A 245 -2.12 -12.09 -8.22
N SER A 246 -1.45 -10.97 -8.54
CA SER A 246 -0.15 -10.60 -7.99
C SER A 246 -0.21 -9.31 -7.18
N TRP A 247 0.37 -9.37 -5.98
CA TRP A 247 0.45 -8.25 -5.06
C TRP A 247 1.91 -8.06 -4.64
N MET A 248 2.32 -6.80 -4.48
CA MET A 248 3.63 -6.44 -3.94
C MET A 248 3.44 -5.78 -2.57
N PRO A 249 4.23 -6.17 -1.56
CA PRO A 249 4.15 -5.51 -0.26
C PRO A 249 4.69 -4.10 -0.35
N ILE A 250 4.11 -3.17 0.39
CA ILE A 250 4.68 -1.86 0.65
C ILE A 250 5.48 -2.00 1.95
N LEU A 251 6.78 -1.72 1.89
CA LEU A 251 7.70 -1.96 3.00
C LEU A 251 8.37 -0.66 3.43
N GLN A 252 8.57 -0.50 4.73
CA GLN A 252 9.30 0.63 5.30
C GLN A 252 10.28 0.12 6.34
N LEU A 253 11.47 0.72 6.41
CA LEU A 253 12.39 0.48 7.51
C LEU A 253 11.98 1.30 8.73
N MET A 254 12.22 0.79 9.94
CA MET A 254 12.04 1.54 11.18
C MET A 254 13.11 2.62 11.41
N ARG A 255 14.13 2.65 10.54
CA ARG A 255 15.21 3.63 10.56
C ARG A 255 15.38 4.28 9.19
N ARG A 256 16.02 5.45 9.17
CA ARG A 256 16.41 6.10 7.93
C ARG A 256 17.68 5.48 7.38
N VAL A 257 17.65 5.24 6.08
CA VAL A 257 18.81 4.89 5.27
C VAL A 257 18.95 6.00 4.24
N LEU A 258 20.18 6.50 4.05
CA LEU A 258 20.48 7.53 3.06
C LEU A 258 20.11 6.99 1.68
N GLN A 259 19.30 7.74 0.93
CA GLN A 259 18.93 7.42 -0.46
C GLN A 259 19.81 8.18 -1.44
#